data_AF-A0A845Y7C6-F1
#
_entry.id   AF-A0A845Y7C6-F1
#
_cell.length_a   1.000
_cell.length_b   1.000
_cell.length_c   1.000
_cell.angle_alpha   90.00
_cell.angle_beta   90.00
_cell.angle_gamma   90.00
#
_symmetry.space_group_name_H-M   'P 1'
#
loop_
_entity.id
_entity.type
_entity.pdbx_description
1 polymer ?
#
loop_
_entity_poly.entity_id
_entity_poly.type
_entity_poly.pdbx_seq_one_letter_code
_entity_poly.pdbx_strand_id
1 'polypeptide(L)'
;MMENEWDSHNYTIVKHLGKGRSGQTNLARTTTSEQFVVIKQLYQPQTSLDAVTQRLKSVGNHPQLPALVDSWQIGKSQFFAFAYIAAPAITQAESAPWSLAQVENWLLSLLSVLEYLHSFRLVHGDIRPANIRQGPPPILVDFRITQQLDRQIKPLAGGDAAYGAPEQALGQLVYASDLYSLGLVAIHLLTGLAPFDLYSAVEDRWIWPQLVTEPLPQNLSQVLHKLLEQSLDNRYTSAAQAITDLKQSSAPSFLERARSLLPPGAIPLELLTKLQSYSVPNSQQVKLAPVALQIHWQPLYRFTLGITTALALQANILAMGTKTGAVLVCDLAAGDRVYTLEGRPHRDRITALVFHPQTPILFSACSDGTVKLWDLASGKLMQTLSQPGWQPTDLAITPPYLVVGDGSGYITLWELERLTVSHSFNQHQDWVSALATNGERLASISRDRTLRLWLPPERRLLETLRIGPSQGVAIHPEGEYVIVGSGSDVDVWQMGNPATSQRLCSAEEGITTLALSPDARLLAVGTGGNAVRVYEGASGQCVSELAQGWGVVAVVFDGHTLVSSSQDETTTVWQRTPRDRPTRMP
;
A
#
# COMPACT_ATOMS: atom_id res chain seq x y z
N MET A 1 62.14 -10.73 30.24
CA MET A 1 61.68 -11.95 29.55
C MET A 1 60.30 -12.29 30.08
N MET A 2 59.25 -11.86 29.37
CA MET A 2 57.92 -12.48 29.43
C MET A 2 57.65 -12.94 27.99
N GLU A 3 58.40 -13.95 27.56
CA GLU A 3 58.19 -14.62 26.28
C GLU A 3 56.87 -15.39 26.34
N ASN A 4 55.99 -15.05 25.40
CA ASN A 4 54.99 -15.90 24.76
C ASN A 4 54.31 -17.00 25.62
N GLU A 5 53.35 -16.62 26.48
CA GLU A 5 52.29 -17.55 26.90
C GLU A 5 51.34 -17.96 25.73
N TRP A 6 51.62 -17.52 24.50
CA TRP A 6 50.83 -17.76 23.28
C TRP A 6 51.29 -18.99 22.47
N ASP A 7 52.53 -19.46 22.65
CA ASP A 7 53.17 -20.46 21.79
C ASP A 7 52.62 -21.90 21.96
N SER A 8 51.49 -22.08 22.65
CA SER A 8 51.01 -23.41 23.07
C SER A 8 49.72 -23.89 22.42
N HIS A 9 49.12 -23.15 21.48
CA HIS A 9 47.93 -23.61 20.74
C HIS A 9 48.09 -23.25 19.27
N ASN A 10 48.72 -24.11 18.46
CA ASN A 10 48.65 -24.16 16.98
C ASN A 10 48.56 -22.85 16.17
N TYR A 11 48.96 -21.68 16.68
CA TYR A 11 48.76 -20.38 16.08
C TYR A 11 49.97 -19.47 16.29
N THR A 12 50.37 -18.75 15.25
CA THR A 12 51.42 -17.72 15.30
C THR A 12 50.80 -16.36 15.00
N ILE A 13 50.99 -15.37 15.88
CA ILE A 13 50.46 -14.02 15.67
C ILE A 13 51.21 -13.36 14.51
N VAL A 14 50.44 -12.82 13.57
CA VAL A 14 50.95 -12.11 12.38
C VAL A 14 50.84 -10.60 12.60
N LYS A 15 49.73 -10.13 13.16
CA LYS A 15 49.48 -8.69 13.34
C LYS A 15 48.52 -8.42 14.50
N HIS A 16 48.82 -7.40 15.30
CA HIS A 16 47.87 -6.87 16.28
C HIS A 16 46.81 -6.01 15.57
N LEU A 17 45.53 -6.33 15.76
CA LEU A 17 44.40 -5.61 15.13
C LEU A 17 43.75 -4.62 16.09
N GLY A 18 43.70 -4.90 17.39
CA GLY A 18 43.16 -3.99 18.40
C GLY A 18 43.39 -4.45 19.83
N LYS A 19 43.40 -3.52 20.80
CA LYS A 19 43.61 -3.81 22.23
C LYS A 19 42.76 -2.90 23.10
N GLY A 20 42.06 -3.48 24.08
CA GLY A 20 41.21 -2.77 25.04
C GLY A 20 41.36 -3.30 26.47
N ARG A 21 40.65 -2.69 27.42
CA ARG A 21 40.68 -3.12 28.85
C ARG A 21 40.06 -4.51 29.07
N SER A 22 39.18 -4.95 28.19
CA SER A 22 38.46 -6.21 28.27
C SER A 22 39.06 -7.33 27.42
N GLY A 23 40.11 -7.05 26.63
CA GLY A 23 40.65 -8.02 25.69
C GLY A 23 41.51 -7.43 24.58
N GLN A 24 41.92 -8.27 23.64
CA GLN A 24 42.63 -7.86 22.42
C GLN A 24 42.28 -8.75 21.23
N THR A 25 42.45 -8.22 20.02
CA THR A 25 42.17 -8.90 18.75
C THR A 25 43.44 -8.95 17.92
N ASN A 26 43.80 -10.13 17.45
CA ASN A 26 45.03 -10.39 16.69
C ASN A 26 44.70 -11.18 15.42
N LEU A 27 45.37 -10.85 14.32
CA LEU A 27 45.48 -11.72 13.16
C LEU A 27 46.57 -12.75 13.45
N ALA A 28 46.27 -14.03 13.27
CA ALA A 28 47.19 -15.12 13.45
C ALA A 28 47.10 -16.12 12.29
N ARG A 29 48.06 -17.02 12.23
CA ARG A 29 48.14 -18.09 11.24
C ARG A 29 48.22 -19.43 11.94
N THR A 30 47.47 -20.43 11.48
CA THR A 30 47.56 -21.81 12.01
C THR A 30 48.95 -22.38 11.72
N THR A 31 49.58 -23.06 12.68
CA THR A 31 50.89 -23.71 12.51
C THR A 31 50.84 -24.94 11.61
N THR A 32 49.66 -25.57 11.46
CA THR A 32 49.48 -26.82 10.70
C THR A 32 49.07 -26.59 9.24
N SER A 33 48.16 -25.65 8.99
CA SER A 33 47.55 -25.43 7.67
C SER A 33 47.84 -24.08 7.03
N GLU A 34 48.65 -23.23 7.68
CA GLU A 34 48.99 -21.89 7.19
C GLU A 34 47.77 -20.96 6.95
N GLN A 35 46.59 -21.33 7.45
CA GLN A 35 45.36 -20.56 7.31
C GLN A 35 45.34 -19.36 8.27
N PHE A 36 44.83 -18.22 7.80
CA PHE A 36 44.66 -17.03 8.63
C PHE A 36 43.40 -17.11 9.49
N VAL A 37 43.51 -16.70 10.74
CA VAL A 37 42.42 -16.60 11.71
C VAL A 37 42.48 -15.29 12.48
N VAL A 38 41.34 -14.81 12.96
CA VAL A 38 41.25 -13.69 13.88
C VAL A 38 41.05 -14.23 15.29
N ILE A 39 42.02 -14.01 16.16
CA ILE A 39 41.97 -14.44 17.57
C ILE A 39 41.51 -13.26 18.42
N LYS A 40 40.36 -13.43 19.08
CA LYS A 40 39.84 -12.52 20.10
C LYS A 40 40.14 -13.10 21.48
N GLN A 41 40.96 -12.40 22.25
CA GLN A 41 41.23 -12.68 23.66
C GLN A 41 40.33 -11.83 24.55
N LEU A 42 39.71 -12.44 25.54
CA LEU A 42 38.93 -11.77 26.59
C LEU A 42 39.64 -11.92 27.93
N TYR A 43 39.85 -10.81 28.64
CA TYR A 43 40.45 -10.81 29.97
C TYR A 43 39.38 -11.02 31.05
N GLN A 44 39.52 -12.07 31.86
CA GLN A 44 38.67 -12.34 33.03
C GLN A 44 37.16 -12.27 32.75
N PRO A 45 36.64 -12.99 31.73
CA PRO A 45 35.21 -13.00 31.47
C PRO A 45 34.45 -13.65 32.62
N GLN A 46 33.23 -13.16 32.86
CA GLN A 46 32.34 -13.66 33.91
C GLN A 46 31.58 -14.94 33.50
N THR A 47 31.66 -15.32 32.23
CA THR A 47 30.96 -16.45 31.62
C THR A 47 31.91 -17.63 31.41
N SER A 48 31.39 -18.86 31.52
CA SER A 48 32.18 -20.06 31.20
C SER A 48 32.53 -20.12 29.71
N LEU A 49 33.71 -20.68 29.39
CA LEU A 49 34.17 -20.84 28.00
C LEU A 49 33.16 -21.67 27.20
N ASP A 50 32.76 -22.83 27.73
CA ASP A 50 31.86 -23.77 27.04
C ASP A 50 30.53 -23.13 26.62
N ALA A 51 29.92 -22.33 27.50
CA ALA A 51 28.65 -21.68 27.20
C ALA A 51 28.79 -20.64 26.07
N VAL A 52 29.90 -19.90 26.05
CA VAL A 52 30.20 -18.92 24.99
C VAL A 52 30.55 -19.64 23.69
N THR A 53 31.38 -20.69 23.75
CA THR A 53 31.77 -21.51 22.60
C THR A 53 30.56 -22.15 21.93
N GLN A 54 29.65 -22.78 22.68
CA GLN A 54 28.44 -23.37 22.11
C GLN A 54 27.58 -22.32 21.39
N ARG A 55 27.40 -21.14 21.99
CA ARG A 55 26.66 -20.04 21.37
C ARG A 55 27.33 -19.55 20.09
N LEU A 56 28.64 -19.33 20.11
CA LEU A 56 29.41 -18.84 18.97
C LEU A 56 29.48 -19.86 17.82
N LYS A 57 29.55 -21.16 18.12
CA LYS A 57 29.45 -22.22 17.10
C LYS A 57 28.11 -22.15 16.37
N SER A 58 27.00 -21.99 17.10
CA SER A 58 25.68 -21.83 16.49
C SER A 58 25.57 -20.56 15.65
N VAL A 59 26.17 -19.46 16.10
CA VAL A 59 26.20 -18.19 15.36
C VAL A 59 27.01 -18.32 14.06
N GLY A 60 28.13 -19.03 14.09
CA GLY A 60 29.01 -19.27 12.95
C GLY A 60 28.42 -20.13 11.83
N ASN A 61 27.22 -20.70 12.02
CA ASN A 61 26.49 -21.40 10.95
C ASN A 61 25.89 -20.45 9.90
N HIS A 62 25.83 -19.15 10.20
CA HIS A 62 25.33 -18.15 9.25
C HIS A 62 26.41 -17.79 8.22
N PRO A 63 26.15 -17.87 6.90
CA PRO A 63 27.16 -17.67 5.86
C PRO A 63 27.77 -16.26 5.83
N GLN A 64 27.07 -15.27 6.41
CA GLN A 64 27.51 -13.87 6.50
C GLN A 64 28.17 -13.51 7.83
N LEU A 65 28.50 -14.49 8.67
CA LEU A 65 29.24 -14.29 9.92
C LEU A 65 30.49 -15.19 9.92
N PRO A 66 31.64 -14.73 10.47
CA PRO A 66 32.81 -15.57 10.62
C PRO A 66 32.53 -16.80 11.49
N ALA A 67 32.86 -17.98 10.98
CA ALA A 67 32.76 -19.22 11.74
C ALA A 67 33.81 -19.27 12.86
N LEU A 68 33.41 -19.79 14.03
CA LEU A 68 34.35 -20.09 15.10
C LEU A 68 35.14 -21.35 14.74
N VAL A 69 36.46 -21.21 14.59
CA VAL A 69 37.40 -22.30 14.28
C VAL A 69 37.80 -23.02 15.57
N ASP A 70 38.11 -22.26 16.62
CA ASP A 70 38.66 -22.81 17.86
C ASP A 70 38.36 -21.91 19.06
N SER A 71 38.40 -22.48 20.26
CA SER A 71 38.23 -21.75 21.50
C SER A 71 38.95 -22.45 22.66
N TRP A 72 39.69 -21.69 23.46
CA TRP A 72 40.45 -22.22 24.58
C TRP A 72 40.55 -21.20 25.72
N GLN A 73 41.09 -21.63 26.86
CA GLN A 73 41.28 -20.79 28.04
C GLN A 73 42.68 -20.98 28.61
N ILE A 74 43.35 -19.87 28.93
CA ILE A 74 44.65 -19.84 29.61
C ILE A 74 44.49 -18.97 30.85
N GLY A 75 44.63 -19.59 32.02
CA GLY A 75 44.36 -18.94 33.31
C GLY A 75 42.93 -18.37 33.37
N LYS A 76 42.82 -17.06 33.56
CA LYS A 76 41.52 -16.34 33.58
C LYS A 76 41.15 -15.73 32.22
N SER A 77 41.93 -15.95 31.17
CA SER A 77 41.66 -15.39 29.84
C SER A 77 41.04 -16.43 28.92
N GLN A 78 40.00 -16.05 28.18
CA GLN A 78 39.38 -16.91 27.17
C GLN A 78 39.75 -16.41 25.77
N PHE A 79 39.88 -17.33 24.83
CA PHE A 79 40.33 -17.06 23.47
C PHE A 79 39.39 -17.72 22.47
N PHE A 80 39.12 -17.01 21.38
CA PHE A 80 38.23 -17.45 20.31
C PHE A 80 38.88 -17.14 18.97
N ALA A 81 39.16 -18.17 18.17
CA ALA A 81 39.70 -18.03 16.82
C ALA A 81 38.55 -18.11 15.81
N PHE A 82 38.40 -17.06 15.00
CA PHE A 82 37.42 -16.99 13.92
C PHE A 82 38.10 -17.09 12.56
N ALA A 83 37.39 -17.65 11.58
CA ALA A 83 37.87 -17.66 10.20
C ALA A 83 38.17 -16.24 9.71
N TYR A 84 39.34 -16.03 9.11
CA TYR A 84 39.69 -14.74 8.52
C TYR A 84 38.96 -14.54 7.19
N ILE A 85 38.34 -13.38 7.02
CA ILE A 85 37.65 -12.99 5.80
C ILE A 85 38.56 -12.05 5.02
N ALA A 86 39.14 -12.55 3.92
CA ALA A 86 40.12 -11.82 3.11
C ALA A 86 39.52 -10.75 2.18
N ALA A 87 38.20 -10.54 2.21
CA ALA A 87 37.55 -9.53 1.40
C ALA A 87 37.80 -8.10 1.92
N PRO A 88 37.88 -7.10 1.02
CA PRO A 88 38.07 -5.71 1.42
C PRO A 88 36.89 -5.21 2.24
N ALA A 89 37.13 -4.23 3.11
CA ALA A 89 36.05 -3.54 3.80
C ALA A 89 35.22 -2.72 2.79
N ILE A 90 33.93 -2.52 3.09
CA ILE A 90 33.14 -1.52 2.38
C ILE A 90 33.75 -0.15 2.69
N THR A 91 34.22 0.55 1.66
CA THR A 91 34.70 1.93 1.78
C THR A 91 34.26 2.67 0.52
N GLN A 92 33.77 3.90 0.68
CA GLN A 92 33.30 4.73 -0.43
C GLN A 92 34.36 5.67 -1.01
N ALA A 93 35.56 5.72 -0.43
CA ALA A 93 36.55 6.76 -0.72
C ALA A 93 36.99 6.83 -2.21
N GLU A 94 36.62 5.85 -3.04
CA GLU A 94 37.03 5.77 -4.45
C GLU A 94 35.88 5.35 -5.40
N SER A 95 34.61 5.35 -4.98
CA SER A 95 33.48 4.83 -5.78
C SER A 95 32.25 5.74 -5.78
N ALA A 96 31.47 5.72 -6.87
CA ALA A 96 30.21 6.46 -6.95
C ALA A 96 29.21 5.98 -5.87
N PRO A 97 28.28 6.85 -5.43
CA PRO A 97 27.19 6.46 -4.54
C PRO A 97 26.40 5.28 -5.09
N TRP A 98 25.88 4.42 -4.21
CA TRP A 98 25.12 3.25 -4.62
C TRP A 98 23.72 3.64 -5.07
N SER A 99 23.19 2.92 -6.05
CA SER A 99 21.78 3.05 -6.44
C SER A 99 20.84 2.63 -5.30
N LEU A 100 19.60 3.13 -5.32
CA LEU A 100 18.57 2.79 -4.34
C LEU A 100 18.38 1.27 -4.19
N ALA A 101 18.33 0.54 -5.31
CA ALA A 101 18.16 -0.92 -5.31
C ALA A 101 19.37 -1.66 -4.71
N GLN A 102 20.59 -1.15 -4.88
CA GLN A 102 21.78 -1.73 -4.26
C GLN A 102 21.74 -1.56 -2.74
N VAL A 103 21.41 -0.36 -2.26
CA VAL A 103 21.30 -0.07 -0.83
C VAL A 103 20.18 -0.88 -0.18
N GLU A 104 19.02 -0.99 -0.84
CA GLU A 104 17.88 -1.75 -0.32
C GLU A 104 18.20 -3.25 -0.17
N ASN A 105 18.76 -3.87 -1.21
CA ASN A 105 19.17 -5.28 -1.16
C ASN A 105 20.25 -5.53 -0.10
N TRP A 106 21.21 -4.61 0.01
CA TRP A 106 22.26 -4.67 1.01
C TRP A 106 21.72 -4.54 2.44
N LEU A 107 20.82 -3.58 2.65
CA LEU A 107 20.18 -3.32 3.94
C LEU A 107 19.34 -4.52 4.38
N LEU A 108 18.53 -5.09 3.48
CA LEU A 108 17.78 -6.32 3.72
C LEU A 108 18.68 -7.50 4.10
N SER A 109 19.80 -7.65 3.39
CA SER A 109 20.77 -8.71 3.66
C SER A 109 21.34 -8.60 5.07
N LEU A 110 21.84 -7.42 5.46
CA LEU A 110 22.43 -7.25 6.79
C LEU A 110 21.42 -7.15 7.93
N LEU A 111 20.21 -6.64 7.70
CA LEU A 111 19.14 -6.72 8.70
C LEU A 111 18.81 -8.18 9.03
N SER A 112 18.83 -9.08 8.04
CA SER A 112 18.62 -10.51 8.28
C SER A 112 19.74 -11.12 9.12
N VAL A 113 20.99 -10.67 8.93
CA VAL A 113 22.13 -11.04 9.79
C VAL A 113 21.93 -10.54 11.22
N LEU A 114 21.46 -9.30 11.41
CA LEU A 114 21.19 -8.74 12.73
C LEU A 114 20.04 -9.46 13.43
N GLU A 115 18.96 -9.77 12.72
CA GLU A 115 17.86 -10.58 13.26
C GLU A 115 18.38 -11.93 13.78
N TYR A 116 19.19 -12.62 12.97
CA TYR A 116 19.83 -13.87 13.35
C TYR A 116 20.72 -13.69 14.58
N LEU A 117 21.61 -12.70 14.59
CA LEU A 117 22.53 -12.43 15.70
C LEU A 117 21.77 -12.09 17.00
N HIS A 118 20.75 -11.26 16.92
CA HIS A 118 19.91 -10.83 18.04
C HIS A 118 19.11 -12.01 18.63
N SER A 119 18.74 -13.00 17.82
CA SER A 119 18.09 -14.23 18.31
C SER A 119 18.96 -15.03 19.30
N PHE A 120 20.29 -14.92 19.21
CA PHE A 120 21.25 -15.49 20.16
C PHE A 120 21.58 -14.57 21.34
N ARG A 121 20.85 -13.44 21.49
CA ARG A 121 21.12 -12.38 22.46
C ARG A 121 22.57 -11.89 22.36
N LEU A 122 22.97 -11.57 21.14
CA LEU A 122 24.22 -10.91 20.81
C LEU A 122 23.90 -9.60 20.08
N VAL A 123 24.62 -8.54 20.40
CA VAL A 123 24.59 -7.24 19.72
C VAL A 123 25.96 -7.04 19.10
N HIS A 124 26.00 -6.56 17.87
CA HIS A 124 27.25 -6.27 17.19
C HIS A 124 28.01 -5.14 17.89
N GLY A 125 27.35 -4.00 18.08
CA GLY A 125 27.80 -2.85 18.87
C GLY A 125 28.93 -2.01 18.27
N ASP A 126 29.28 -2.24 17.00
CA ASP A 126 30.32 -1.53 16.26
C ASP A 126 30.11 -1.69 14.75
N ILE A 127 28.89 -1.43 14.28
CA ILE A 127 28.56 -1.54 12.85
C ILE A 127 29.04 -0.28 12.16
N ARG A 128 29.95 -0.46 11.21
CA ARG A 128 30.63 0.61 10.47
C ARG A 128 31.24 0.02 9.20
N PRO A 129 31.59 0.84 8.19
CA PRO A 129 32.09 0.33 6.92
C PRO A 129 33.33 -0.59 7.06
N ALA A 130 34.23 -0.29 8.02
CA ALA A 130 35.43 -1.09 8.30
C ALA A 130 35.14 -2.54 8.77
N ASN A 131 33.98 -2.78 9.38
CA ASN A 131 33.57 -4.07 9.94
C ASN A 131 32.60 -4.83 9.02
N ILE A 132 32.41 -4.36 7.78
CA ILE A 132 31.58 -5.01 6.78
C ILE A 132 32.44 -5.33 5.58
N ARG A 133 32.56 -6.62 5.24
CA ARG A 133 33.39 -7.11 4.15
C ARG A 133 32.56 -7.19 2.88
N GLN A 134 33.13 -6.75 1.77
CA GLN A 134 32.49 -6.78 0.45
C GLN A 134 32.27 -8.23 -0.02
N GLY A 135 31.18 -8.45 -0.74
CA GLY A 135 30.83 -9.75 -1.32
C GLY A 135 29.31 -9.85 -1.57
N PRO A 136 28.85 -10.68 -2.50
CA PRO A 136 27.44 -11.07 -2.61
C PRO A 136 27.24 -12.45 -1.94
N PRO A 137 26.74 -12.54 -0.69
CA PRO A 137 26.27 -11.46 0.19
C PRO A 137 27.39 -10.85 1.08
N PRO A 138 27.19 -9.64 1.66
CA PRO A 138 28.19 -8.97 2.50
C PRO A 138 28.39 -9.72 3.82
N ILE A 139 29.61 -9.70 4.36
CA ILE A 139 29.94 -10.44 5.59
C ILE A 139 30.18 -9.45 6.73
N LEU A 140 29.44 -9.62 7.83
CA LEU A 140 29.55 -8.80 9.02
C LEU A 140 30.61 -9.40 9.96
N VAL A 141 31.67 -8.65 10.25
CA VAL A 141 32.80 -9.13 11.05
C VAL A 141 32.92 -8.35 12.34
N ASP A 142 33.70 -8.89 13.27
CA ASP A 142 34.08 -8.20 14.49
C ASP A 142 32.98 -7.89 15.52
N PHE A 143 31.83 -8.57 15.44
CA PHE A 143 30.78 -8.51 16.47
C PHE A 143 31.28 -8.86 17.89
N ARG A 144 30.61 -8.31 18.92
CA ARG A 144 30.98 -8.53 20.33
C ARG A 144 30.62 -9.93 20.82
N ILE A 145 31.59 -10.61 21.42
CA ILE A 145 31.45 -11.98 21.94
C ILE A 145 30.71 -12.03 23.28
N THR A 146 30.88 -11.00 24.10
CA THR A 146 30.30 -10.95 25.46
C THR A 146 29.06 -10.08 25.48
N GLN A 147 27.93 -10.64 25.92
CA GLN A 147 26.75 -9.85 26.29
C GLN A 147 26.18 -10.23 27.65
N GLN A 148 26.07 -9.21 28.50
CA GLN A 148 24.85 -8.93 29.23
C GLN A 148 24.33 -7.61 28.66
N LEU A 149 23.10 -7.58 28.16
CA LEU A 149 22.38 -6.32 27.92
C LEU A 149 22.30 -5.54 29.26
N ASP A 150 22.23 -4.21 29.18
CA ASP A 150 22.17 -3.29 30.34
C ASP A 150 23.47 -3.09 31.17
N ARG A 151 24.65 -3.40 30.63
CA ARG A 151 25.92 -2.97 31.26
C ARG A 151 26.40 -1.64 30.68
N GLN A 152 26.87 -0.73 31.55
CA GLN A 152 27.64 0.46 31.15
C GLN A 152 28.86 0.03 30.32
N ILE A 153 28.80 0.28 29.02
CA ILE A 153 29.95 0.18 28.12
C ILE A 153 30.72 1.49 28.15
N LYS A 154 32.00 1.46 27.75
CA LYS A 154 32.76 2.69 27.56
C LYS A 154 32.08 3.50 26.44
N PRO A 155 31.79 4.80 26.67
CA PRO A 155 31.35 5.69 25.60
C PRO A 155 32.28 5.61 24.39
N LEU A 156 31.72 5.60 23.18
CA LEU A 156 32.53 5.73 21.96
C LEU A 156 33.31 7.04 22.01
N ALA A 157 34.58 7.01 21.58
CA ALA A 157 35.45 8.17 21.56
C ALA A 157 36.26 8.21 20.25
N GLY A 158 36.43 9.42 19.68
CA GLY A 158 37.19 9.65 18.45
C GLY A 158 36.40 9.39 17.17
N GLY A 159 37.10 9.21 16.04
CA GLY A 159 36.49 8.98 14.71
C GLY A 159 35.63 7.70 14.60
N ASP A 160 35.75 6.81 15.59
CA ASP A 160 34.94 5.60 15.72
C ASP A 160 33.49 5.88 16.16
N ALA A 161 33.21 7.08 16.70
CA ALA A 161 31.88 7.47 17.17
C ALA A 161 30.92 7.88 16.05
N ALA A 162 31.41 8.11 14.82
CA ALA A 162 30.60 8.70 13.74
C ALA A 162 29.36 7.85 13.35
N TYR A 163 29.44 6.53 13.54
CA TYR A 163 28.35 5.59 13.26
C TYR A 163 27.64 5.10 14.53
N GLY A 164 28.08 5.55 15.72
CA GLY A 164 27.53 5.11 16.99
C GLY A 164 26.15 5.71 17.26
N ALA A 165 25.26 4.91 17.83
CA ALA A 165 23.94 5.38 18.26
C ALA A 165 24.05 6.32 19.48
N PRO A 166 23.10 7.26 19.65
CA PRO A 166 23.12 8.23 20.76
C PRO A 166 23.26 7.58 22.14
N GLU A 167 22.58 6.47 22.38
CA GLU A 167 22.63 5.75 23.66
C GLU A 167 24.00 5.10 23.91
N GLN A 168 24.77 4.77 22.87
CA GLN A 168 26.13 4.25 23.02
C GLN A 168 27.12 5.32 23.47
N ALA A 169 26.87 6.60 23.15
CA ALA A 169 27.63 7.71 23.72
C ALA A 169 27.38 7.87 25.23
N LEU A 170 26.23 7.41 25.73
CA LEU A 170 25.90 7.35 27.16
C LEU A 170 26.35 6.05 27.83
N GLY A 171 27.05 5.18 27.10
CA GLY A 171 27.51 3.90 27.59
C GLY A 171 26.43 2.82 27.66
N GLN A 172 25.31 2.98 26.96
CA GLN A 172 24.27 1.95 26.87
C GLN A 172 24.39 1.18 25.56
N LEU A 173 24.07 -0.11 25.58
CA LEU A 173 24.10 -0.94 24.37
C LEU A 173 22.85 -1.80 24.30
N VAL A 174 22.03 -1.55 23.28
CA VAL A 174 20.77 -2.24 23.02
C VAL A 174 20.73 -2.75 21.57
N TYR A 175 19.78 -3.61 21.23
CA TYR A 175 19.61 -4.09 19.85
C TYR A 175 19.36 -2.96 18.86
N ALA A 176 18.61 -1.93 19.28
CA ALA A 176 18.31 -0.75 18.48
C ALA A 176 19.56 0.10 18.16
N SER A 177 20.67 -0.09 18.87
CA SER A 177 21.95 0.56 18.54
C SER A 177 22.54 0.01 17.24
N ASP A 178 22.47 -1.30 17.02
CA ASP A 178 22.91 -1.91 15.76
C ASP A 178 22.08 -1.42 14.58
N LEU A 179 20.77 -1.29 14.77
CA LEU A 179 19.85 -0.84 13.73
C LEU A 179 20.15 0.60 13.30
N TYR A 180 20.41 1.49 14.26
CA TYR A 180 20.81 2.87 13.98
C TYR A 180 22.12 2.93 13.21
N SER A 181 23.15 2.23 13.68
CA SER A 181 24.45 2.19 13.01
C SER A 181 24.35 1.64 11.59
N LEU A 182 23.54 0.59 11.37
CA LEU A 182 23.30 0.03 10.05
C LEU A 182 22.59 1.02 9.12
N GLY A 183 21.58 1.75 9.62
CA GLY A 183 20.89 2.80 8.86
C GLY A 183 21.83 3.92 8.43
N LEU A 184 22.75 4.34 9.31
CA LEU A 184 23.76 5.34 8.98
C LEU A 184 24.71 4.88 7.88
N VAL A 185 25.15 3.62 7.94
CA VAL A 185 25.98 3.04 6.87
C VAL A 185 25.19 2.98 5.56
N ALA A 186 23.89 2.63 5.59
CA ALA A 186 23.05 2.62 4.39
C ALA A 186 22.93 4.01 3.75
N ILE A 187 22.74 5.06 4.55
CA ILE A 187 22.67 6.44 4.05
C ILE A 187 24.03 6.91 3.54
N HIS A 188 25.13 6.58 4.24
CA HIS A 188 26.48 6.82 3.75
C HIS A 188 26.66 6.21 2.35
N LEU A 189 26.30 4.93 2.20
CA LEU A 189 26.34 4.21 0.92
C LEU A 189 25.50 4.87 -0.17
N LEU A 190 24.34 5.44 0.19
CA LEU A 190 23.43 6.11 -0.73
C LEU A 190 23.91 7.50 -1.17
N THR A 191 24.55 8.27 -0.29
CA THR A 191 24.89 9.67 -0.55
C THR A 191 26.34 9.89 -0.97
N GLY A 192 27.26 8.98 -0.60
CA GLY A 192 28.68 9.21 -0.78
C GLY A 192 29.33 10.02 0.35
N LEU A 193 28.56 10.47 1.34
CA LEU A 193 28.98 11.48 2.32
C LEU A 193 29.14 10.90 3.71
N ALA A 194 30.12 11.39 4.47
CA ALA A 194 30.38 10.92 5.82
C ALA A 194 29.23 11.30 6.78
N PRO A 195 28.99 10.54 7.87
CA PRO A 195 27.91 10.83 8.83
C PRO A 195 27.83 12.27 9.34
N PHE A 196 28.97 12.93 9.54
CA PHE A 196 29.02 14.33 10.00
C PHE A 196 28.44 15.33 8.98
N ASP A 197 28.49 15.01 7.68
CA ASP A 197 27.96 15.86 6.61
C ASP A 197 26.46 15.60 6.37
N LEU A 198 25.90 14.55 6.99
CA LEU A 198 24.50 14.16 6.83
C LEU A 198 23.57 14.78 7.87
N TYR A 199 24.13 15.44 8.90
CA TYR A 199 23.39 16.06 10.01
C TYR A 199 23.69 17.55 10.14
N SER A 200 22.64 18.38 10.19
CA SER A 200 22.78 19.79 10.51
C SER A 200 22.68 19.98 12.02
N ALA A 201 23.80 20.23 12.69
CA ALA A 201 23.82 20.54 14.12
C ALA A 201 23.12 21.86 14.47
N VAL A 202 23.04 22.80 13.51
CA VAL A 202 22.37 24.09 13.69
C VAL A 202 20.85 23.92 13.67
N GLU A 203 20.35 23.06 12.78
CA GLU A 203 18.91 22.81 12.60
C GLU A 203 18.41 21.59 13.38
N ASP A 204 19.32 20.91 14.09
CA ASP A 204 19.09 19.68 14.85
C ASP A 204 18.33 18.61 14.06
N ARG A 205 18.72 18.42 12.79
CA ARG A 205 18.04 17.47 11.89
C ARG A 205 18.96 16.82 10.88
N TRP A 206 18.53 15.64 10.43
CA TRP A 206 19.09 14.95 9.28
C TRP A 206 18.77 15.69 7.98
N ILE A 207 19.79 15.99 7.17
CA ILE A 207 19.66 16.67 5.88
C ILE A 207 19.88 15.73 4.69
N TRP A 208 20.28 14.49 4.94
CA TRP A 208 20.51 13.47 3.90
C TRP A 208 19.37 13.29 2.88
N PRO A 209 18.06 13.43 3.19
CA PRO A 209 17.03 13.24 2.18
C PRO A 209 17.13 14.22 1.01
N GLN A 210 17.69 15.42 1.25
CA GLN A 210 17.88 16.46 0.25
C GLN A 210 19.14 16.24 -0.60
N LEU A 211 20.03 15.34 -0.16
CA LEU A 211 21.31 15.05 -0.78
C LEU A 211 21.24 13.84 -1.73
N VAL A 212 20.12 13.12 -1.74
CA VAL A 212 19.88 12.02 -2.69
C VAL A 212 19.40 12.59 -4.02
N THR A 213 20.11 12.22 -5.08
CA THR A 213 19.83 12.69 -6.45
C THR A 213 18.64 11.99 -7.11
N GLU A 214 18.36 10.74 -6.73
CA GLU A 214 17.23 9.94 -7.21
C GLU A 214 16.00 10.06 -6.27
N PRO A 215 14.77 10.01 -6.79
CA PRO A 215 13.57 10.06 -5.96
C PRO A 215 13.50 8.85 -5.03
N LEU A 216 13.55 9.12 -3.72
CA LEU A 216 13.63 8.07 -2.70
C LEU A 216 12.27 7.39 -2.52
N PRO A 217 12.17 6.04 -2.62
CA PRO A 217 10.93 5.33 -2.36
C PRO A 217 10.44 5.61 -0.93
N GLN A 218 9.13 5.86 -0.76
CA GLN A 218 8.57 6.25 0.53
C GLN A 218 8.90 5.24 1.65
N ASN A 219 8.86 3.94 1.37
CA ASN A 219 9.18 2.90 2.35
C ASN A 219 10.66 2.92 2.76
N LEU A 220 11.58 3.00 1.79
CA LEU A 220 13.01 3.12 2.09
C LEU A 220 13.28 4.40 2.89
N SER A 221 12.59 5.51 2.56
CA SER A 221 12.70 6.78 3.29
C SER A 221 12.25 6.62 4.73
N GLN A 222 11.08 6.04 4.95
CA GLN A 222 10.51 5.82 6.28
C GLN A 222 11.37 4.87 7.11
N VAL A 223 11.85 3.77 6.52
CA VAL A 223 12.72 2.82 7.20
C VAL A 223 14.03 3.50 7.60
N LEU A 224 14.68 4.22 6.68
CA LEU A 224 15.92 4.94 7.00
C LEU A 224 15.70 6.03 8.07
N HIS A 225 14.62 6.81 7.98
CA HIS A 225 14.28 7.78 9.02
C HIS A 225 14.07 7.11 10.38
N LYS A 226 13.28 6.03 10.42
CA LYS A 226 12.93 5.33 11.65
C LYS A 226 14.10 4.54 12.24
N LEU A 227 15.07 4.10 11.43
CA LEU A 227 16.35 3.55 11.93
C LEU A 227 17.18 4.62 12.63
N LEU A 228 17.11 5.88 12.19
CA LEU A 228 17.90 7.01 12.69
C LEU A 228 17.20 7.86 13.77
N GLU A 229 16.02 7.43 14.24
CA GLU A 229 15.30 8.11 15.32
C GLU A 229 16.15 8.19 16.60
N GLN A 230 16.20 9.38 17.22
CA GLN A 230 16.98 9.57 18.45
C GLN A 230 16.33 8.85 19.63
N SER A 231 15.00 8.88 19.72
CA SER A 231 14.25 8.20 20.79
C SER A 231 14.14 6.70 20.52
N LEU A 232 14.45 5.89 21.53
CA LEU A 232 14.27 4.43 21.47
C LEU A 232 12.80 4.03 21.32
N ASP A 233 11.85 4.87 21.76
CA ASP A 233 10.41 4.62 21.61
C ASP A 233 9.94 4.76 20.16
N ASN A 234 10.63 5.61 19.39
CA ASN A 234 10.31 5.87 17.98
C ASN A 234 11.15 5.02 17.02
N ARG A 235 12.32 4.54 17.46
CA ARG A 235 13.21 3.69 16.67
C ARG A 235 12.69 2.26 16.58
N TYR A 236 13.07 1.54 15.53
CA TYR A 236 12.86 0.09 15.47
C TYR A 236 13.49 -0.61 16.68
N THR A 237 12.72 -1.52 17.29
CA THR A 237 13.18 -2.32 18.44
C THR A 237 13.74 -3.67 18.01
N SER A 238 13.47 -4.11 16.77
CA SER A 238 14.02 -5.34 16.19
C SER A 238 14.26 -5.23 14.69
N ALA A 239 15.23 -6.00 14.19
CA ALA A 239 15.52 -6.09 12.76
C ALA A 239 14.32 -6.65 11.96
N ALA A 240 13.53 -7.56 12.53
CA ALA A 240 12.34 -8.14 11.91
C ALA A 240 11.29 -7.08 11.51
N GLN A 241 11.09 -6.07 12.36
CA GLN A 241 10.18 -4.95 12.04
C GLN A 241 10.71 -4.14 10.85
N ALA A 242 12.00 -3.79 10.86
CA ALA A 242 12.63 -3.07 9.76
C ALA A 242 12.59 -3.89 8.46
N ILE A 243 12.82 -5.20 8.50
CA ILE A 243 12.71 -6.10 7.36
C ILE A 243 11.29 -6.13 6.82
N THR A 244 10.28 -6.18 7.70
CA THR A 244 8.87 -6.22 7.29
C THR A 244 8.48 -4.95 6.57
N ASP A 245 8.80 -3.79 7.14
CA ASP A 245 8.50 -2.48 6.54
C ASP A 245 9.29 -2.27 5.23
N LEU A 246 10.53 -2.78 5.16
CA LEU A 246 11.36 -2.73 3.95
C LEU A 246 10.84 -3.68 2.87
N LYS A 247 10.49 -4.95 3.18
CA LYS A 247 9.99 -5.97 2.22
C LYS A 247 8.58 -5.72 1.71
N GLN A 248 7.78 -4.89 2.40
CA GLN A 248 6.53 -4.37 1.85
C GLN A 248 6.74 -3.60 0.52
N SER A 249 7.99 -3.32 0.11
CA SER A 249 8.39 -2.84 -1.22
C SER A 249 8.44 -3.89 -2.34
N SER A 250 8.52 -5.19 -2.03
CA SER A 250 8.64 -6.26 -3.05
C SER A 250 7.29 -6.71 -3.63
N ALA A 251 6.18 -6.27 -3.02
CA ALA A 251 4.91 -6.16 -3.70
C ALA A 251 4.89 -4.81 -4.41
N PRO A 252 4.50 -4.73 -5.70
CA PRO A 252 4.50 -3.46 -6.41
C PRO A 252 3.74 -2.43 -5.56
N SER A 253 4.24 -1.20 -5.46
CA SER A 253 3.54 -0.14 -4.73
C SER A 253 2.06 -0.09 -5.17
N PHE A 254 1.14 0.39 -4.33
CA PHE A 254 -0.26 0.63 -4.72
C PHE A 254 -0.35 1.25 -6.13
N LEU A 255 0.58 2.17 -6.41
CA LEU A 255 0.81 2.88 -7.67
C LEU A 255 1.26 1.96 -8.84
N GLU A 256 2.14 0.99 -8.61
CA GLU A 256 2.58 0.01 -9.62
C GLU A 256 1.56 -1.13 -9.81
N ARG A 257 0.86 -1.55 -8.76
CA ARG A 257 -0.26 -2.49 -8.86
C ARG A 257 -1.41 -1.88 -9.64
N ALA A 258 -1.78 -0.62 -9.38
CA ALA A 258 -2.76 0.12 -10.19
C ALA A 258 -2.36 0.20 -11.67
N ARG A 259 -1.06 0.35 -11.99
CA ARG A 259 -0.56 0.26 -13.37
C ARG A 259 -0.69 -1.15 -13.99
N SER A 260 -0.52 -2.21 -13.18
CA SER A 260 -0.56 -3.61 -13.65
C SER A 260 -1.97 -4.25 -13.67
N LEU A 261 -2.91 -3.71 -12.90
CA LEU A 261 -4.30 -4.18 -12.80
C LEU A 261 -5.19 -3.63 -13.93
N LEU A 262 -4.70 -2.65 -14.68
CA LEU A 262 -5.33 -2.16 -15.90
C LEU A 262 -4.75 -2.89 -17.11
N PRO A 263 -5.58 -3.29 -18.09
CA PRO A 263 -5.10 -4.06 -19.23
C PRO A 263 -3.94 -3.33 -19.93
N PRO A 264 -2.79 -3.99 -20.15
CA PRO A 264 -1.67 -3.37 -20.84
C PRO A 264 -2.05 -3.15 -22.30
N GLY A 265 -2.11 -1.88 -22.69
CA GLY A 265 -2.33 -1.48 -24.08
C GLY A 265 -3.81 -1.44 -24.44
N ALA A 266 -4.15 -0.44 -25.25
CA ALA A 266 -5.45 -0.28 -25.87
C ALA A 266 -6.00 -1.62 -26.34
N ILE A 267 -7.24 -1.94 -25.97
CA ILE A 267 -8.04 -2.81 -26.83
C ILE A 267 -8.16 -2.00 -28.14
N PRO A 268 -7.59 -2.43 -29.27
CA PRO A 268 -7.85 -1.77 -30.53
C PRO A 268 -9.38 -1.79 -30.70
N LEU A 269 -9.98 -0.65 -31.06
CA LEU A 269 -11.42 -0.54 -31.34
C LEU A 269 -11.91 -1.62 -32.32
N GLU A 270 -10.99 -2.27 -33.05
CA GLU A 270 -11.22 -3.42 -33.92
C GLU A 270 -11.71 -4.71 -33.21
N LEU A 271 -11.47 -4.89 -31.91
CA LEU A 271 -11.97 -6.06 -31.16
C LEU A 271 -13.48 -5.98 -30.86
N LEU A 272 -14.04 -4.76 -30.80
CA LEU A 272 -15.50 -4.54 -30.72
C LEU A 272 -16.20 -4.83 -32.06
N THR A 273 -15.52 -4.62 -33.20
CA THR A 273 -16.09 -4.98 -34.52
C THR A 273 -16.09 -6.47 -34.81
N LYS A 274 -15.26 -7.28 -34.14
CA LYS A 274 -15.20 -8.75 -34.35
C LYS A 274 -16.25 -9.55 -33.56
N LEU A 275 -17.03 -8.91 -32.70
CA LEU A 275 -18.16 -9.55 -32.00
C LEU A 275 -19.49 -9.44 -32.77
N GLN A 276 -19.53 -8.78 -33.93
CA GLN A 276 -20.75 -8.61 -34.73
C GLN A 276 -21.13 -9.83 -35.62
N SER A 277 -20.50 -10.99 -35.45
CA SER A 277 -20.93 -12.20 -36.16
C SER A 277 -20.84 -13.45 -35.30
N TYR A 278 -21.63 -13.48 -34.22
CA TYR A 278 -22.13 -14.73 -33.69
C TYR A 278 -23.66 -14.69 -33.73
N SER A 279 -24.22 -15.31 -34.77
CA SER A 279 -25.63 -15.67 -34.81
C SER A 279 -25.91 -16.69 -33.71
N VAL A 280 -26.66 -16.29 -32.69
CA VAL A 280 -27.20 -17.18 -31.66
C VAL A 280 -28.25 -18.09 -32.31
N PRO A 281 -28.15 -19.43 -32.22
CA PRO A 281 -29.24 -20.31 -32.62
C PRO A 281 -30.34 -20.27 -31.55
N ASN A 282 -31.56 -20.00 -32.00
CA ASN A 282 -32.86 -20.26 -31.39
C ASN A 282 -32.96 -20.34 -29.87
N SER A 283 -33.68 -19.35 -29.34
CA SER A 283 -34.34 -19.33 -28.04
C SER A 283 -35.16 -20.61 -27.77
N GLN A 284 -34.69 -21.41 -26.81
CA GLN A 284 -35.58 -22.18 -25.96
C GLN A 284 -35.53 -21.57 -24.56
N GLN A 285 -36.67 -21.05 -24.12
CA GLN A 285 -36.89 -20.62 -22.74
C GLN A 285 -36.66 -21.81 -21.81
N VAL A 286 -35.50 -21.83 -21.15
CA VAL A 286 -35.27 -22.70 -20.00
C VAL A 286 -35.88 -21.99 -18.79
N LYS A 287 -37.07 -22.43 -18.38
CA LYS A 287 -37.69 -22.06 -17.10
C LYS A 287 -36.87 -22.73 -15.99
N LEU A 288 -35.86 -22.04 -15.46
CA LEU A 288 -35.18 -22.47 -14.24
C LEU A 288 -36.08 -22.11 -13.04
N ALA A 289 -36.38 -23.10 -12.20
CA ALA A 289 -37.10 -22.89 -10.95
C ALA A 289 -36.29 -21.98 -10.00
N PRO A 290 -36.93 -21.11 -9.20
CA PRO A 290 -36.22 -20.19 -8.32
C PRO A 290 -35.57 -20.98 -7.19
N VAL A 291 -34.25 -21.16 -7.27
CA VAL A 291 -33.45 -21.53 -6.10
C VAL A 291 -33.27 -20.25 -5.31
N ALA A 292 -33.82 -20.19 -4.09
CA ALA A 292 -33.59 -19.06 -3.19
C ALA A 292 -32.08 -18.91 -2.95
N LEU A 293 -31.45 -17.96 -3.65
CA LEU A 293 -30.04 -17.64 -3.53
C LEU A 293 -29.83 -16.91 -2.20
N GLN A 294 -29.66 -17.64 -1.10
CA GLN A 294 -29.15 -17.06 0.14
C GLN A 294 -27.65 -16.76 -0.02
N ILE A 295 -27.35 -15.53 -0.40
CA ILE A 295 -25.98 -15.02 -0.53
C ILE A 295 -25.52 -14.54 0.84
N HIS A 296 -24.32 -14.97 1.24
CA HIS A 296 -23.72 -14.55 2.50
C HIS A 296 -22.69 -13.46 2.21
N TRP A 297 -22.75 -12.40 3.00
CA TRP A 297 -21.84 -11.27 2.95
C TRP A 297 -21.14 -11.16 4.29
N GLN A 298 -19.84 -10.97 4.25
CA GLN A 298 -19.03 -10.75 5.44
C GLN A 298 -18.35 -9.38 5.35
N PRO A 299 -18.33 -8.58 6.43
CA PRO A 299 -17.54 -7.36 6.46
C PRO A 299 -16.06 -7.75 6.43
N LEU A 300 -15.35 -7.31 5.39
CA LEU A 300 -13.92 -7.52 5.21
C LEU A 300 -13.12 -6.39 5.87
N TYR A 301 -13.50 -5.15 5.58
CA TYR A 301 -12.88 -3.94 6.14
C TYR A 301 -13.94 -2.96 6.62
N ARG A 302 -13.61 -2.21 7.67
CA ARG A 302 -14.41 -1.06 8.12
C ARG A 302 -13.49 0.11 8.39
N PHE A 303 -13.74 1.20 7.67
CA PHE A 303 -12.99 2.44 7.77
C PHE A 303 -13.82 3.49 8.51
N THR A 304 -13.17 4.27 9.37
CA THR A 304 -13.76 5.46 10.02
C THR A 304 -12.93 6.66 9.64
N LEU A 305 -13.30 7.32 8.54
CA LEU A 305 -12.48 8.34 7.85
C LEU A 305 -13.26 9.64 7.60
N GLY A 306 -14.25 9.90 8.46
CA GLY A 306 -15.25 10.96 8.26
C GLY A 306 -16.35 10.53 7.28
N ILE A 307 -17.34 11.42 7.11
CA ILE A 307 -18.49 11.15 6.24
C ILE A 307 -18.01 10.99 4.79
N THR A 308 -18.11 9.77 4.26
CA THR A 308 -17.78 9.44 2.88
C THR A 308 -19.01 9.61 1.99
N THR A 309 -18.93 10.57 1.06
CA THR A 309 -20.05 11.07 0.26
C THR A 309 -20.10 10.56 -1.16
N ALA A 310 -18.98 10.02 -1.66
CA ALA A 310 -18.88 9.41 -2.98
C ALA A 310 -17.95 8.19 -2.91
N LEU A 311 -18.26 7.17 -3.70
CA LEU A 311 -17.47 5.94 -3.80
C LEU A 311 -17.28 5.58 -5.26
N ALA A 312 -16.12 5.03 -5.60
CA ALA A 312 -15.87 4.36 -6.87
C ALA A 312 -15.03 3.11 -6.61
N LEU A 313 -15.27 2.05 -7.38
CA LEU A 313 -14.54 0.78 -7.29
C LEU A 313 -14.15 0.34 -8.69
N GLN A 314 -12.88 0.02 -8.89
CA GLN A 314 -12.40 -0.62 -10.11
C GLN A 314 -11.39 -1.69 -9.76
N ALA A 315 -11.70 -2.94 -10.14
CA ALA A 315 -10.96 -4.11 -9.69
C ALA A 315 -10.85 -4.11 -8.15
N ASN A 316 -9.63 -4.08 -7.60
CA ASN A 316 -9.40 -4.05 -6.15
C ASN A 316 -9.20 -2.64 -5.59
N ILE A 317 -9.31 -1.59 -6.42
CA ILE A 317 -9.02 -0.21 -6.02
C ILE A 317 -10.32 0.50 -5.66
N LEU A 318 -10.46 0.86 -4.39
CA LEU A 318 -11.57 1.64 -3.84
C LEU A 318 -11.14 3.10 -3.71
N ALA A 319 -11.86 4.02 -4.35
CA ALA A 319 -11.74 5.45 -4.12
C ALA A 319 -12.92 5.95 -3.28
N MET A 320 -12.62 6.80 -2.29
CA MET A 320 -13.56 7.36 -1.32
C MET A 320 -13.42 8.88 -1.29
N GLY A 321 -14.53 9.57 -1.52
CA GLY A 321 -14.61 11.03 -1.47
C GLY A 321 -15.28 11.46 -0.18
N THR A 322 -14.66 12.38 0.57
CA THR A 322 -15.21 12.82 1.86
C THR A 322 -16.04 14.10 1.74
N LYS A 323 -16.86 14.35 2.77
CA LYS A 323 -17.57 15.62 2.95
C LYS A 323 -16.63 16.83 3.08
N THR A 324 -15.37 16.61 3.47
CA THR A 324 -14.36 17.67 3.64
C THR A 324 -13.53 17.93 2.39
N GLY A 325 -13.74 17.19 1.30
CA GLY A 325 -12.99 17.35 0.05
C GLY A 325 -11.72 16.52 -0.06
N ALA A 326 -11.51 15.57 0.86
CA ALA A 326 -10.42 14.60 0.72
C ALA A 326 -10.82 13.50 -0.27
N VAL A 327 -9.86 13.07 -1.08
CA VAL A 327 -9.97 11.90 -1.94
C VAL A 327 -8.99 10.87 -1.42
N LEU A 328 -9.55 9.77 -0.92
CA LEU A 328 -8.83 8.67 -0.31
C LEU A 328 -8.90 7.45 -1.24
N VAL A 329 -7.86 6.65 -1.29
CA VAL A 329 -7.80 5.45 -2.13
C VAL A 329 -7.22 4.28 -1.34
N CYS A 330 -7.80 3.10 -1.54
CA CYS A 330 -7.42 1.86 -0.85
C CYS A 330 -7.31 0.73 -1.87
N ASP A 331 -6.27 -0.10 -1.76
CA ASP A 331 -6.19 -1.38 -2.48
C ASP A 331 -6.65 -2.50 -1.55
N LEU A 332 -7.85 -2.99 -1.83
CA LEU A 332 -8.53 -4.02 -1.05
C LEU A 332 -7.79 -5.37 -1.06
N ALA A 333 -6.87 -5.61 -2.00
CA ALA A 333 -6.04 -6.81 -2.02
C ALA A 333 -4.75 -6.66 -1.20
N ALA A 334 -4.27 -5.43 -1.00
CA ALA A 334 -3.07 -5.13 -0.22
C ALA A 334 -3.34 -4.98 1.29
N GLY A 335 -4.62 -4.90 1.69
CA GLY A 335 -5.06 -4.75 3.07
C GLY A 335 -5.95 -3.53 3.28
N ASP A 336 -6.02 -3.06 4.52
CA ASP A 336 -6.86 -1.93 4.96
C ASP A 336 -6.14 -0.56 4.88
N ARG A 337 -5.03 -0.48 4.14
CA ARG A 337 -4.26 0.76 4.04
C ARG A 337 -4.96 1.76 3.12
N VAL A 338 -5.17 2.96 3.64
CA VAL A 338 -5.81 4.06 2.93
C VAL A 338 -4.79 5.17 2.66
N TYR A 339 -4.73 5.60 1.41
CA TYR A 339 -3.84 6.63 0.91
C TYR A 339 -4.64 7.89 0.59
N THR A 340 -4.15 9.05 0.98
CA THR A 340 -4.70 10.34 0.55
C THR A 340 -3.98 10.78 -0.72
N LEU A 341 -4.74 11.20 -1.74
CA LEU A 341 -4.13 11.75 -2.95
C LEU A 341 -3.50 13.12 -2.64
N GLU A 342 -2.25 13.30 -3.05
CA GLU A 342 -1.42 14.46 -2.76
C GLU A 342 -1.69 15.61 -3.75
N GLY A 343 -1.76 16.83 -3.23
CA GLY A 343 -1.99 18.04 -4.02
C GLY A 343 -2.84 19.07 -3.28
N ARG A 344 -3.43 20.01 -4.02
CA ARG A 344 -4.42 20.93 -3.44
C ARG A 344 -5.73 20.18 -3.25
N PRO A 345 -6.17 19.92 -2.01
CA PRO A 345 -7.43 19.24 -1.75
C PRO A 345 -8.61 20.05 -2.28
N HIS A 346 -9.73 19.37 -2.51
CA HIS A 346 -10.99 20.07 -2.72
C HIS A 346 -11.37 20.84 -1.45
N ARG A 347 -12.16 21.91 -1.61
CA ARG A 347 -12.52 22.80 -0.50
C ARG A 347 -13.88 22.51 0.11
N ASP A 348 -14.61 21.56 -0.48
CA ASP A 348 -15.96 21.21 -0.07
C ASP A 348 -16.21 19.72 -0.38
N ARG A 349 -17.42 19.24 -0.12
CA ARG A 349 -17.87 17.86 -0.32
C ARG A 349 -17.54 17.35 -1.73
N ILE A 350 -16.95 16.15 -1.79
CA ILE A 350 -16.86 15.37 -3.02
C ILE A 350 -18.25 14.88 -3.40
N THR A 351 -18.70 15.23 -4.60
CA THR A 351 -20.04 14.90 -5.11
C THR A 351 -20.04 13.59 -5.87
N ALA A 352 -18.99 13.30 -6.63
CA ALA A 352 -18.84 12.04 -7.35
C ALA A 352 -17.38 11.68 -7.63
N LEU A 353 -17.13 10.38 -7.85
CA LEU A 353 -15.85 9.81 -8.22
C LEU A 353 -16.06 8.85 -9.40
N VAL A 354 -15.17 8.88 -10.39
CA VAL A 354 -15.17 7.90 -11.48
C VAL A 354 -13.76 7.60 -11.93
N PHE A 355 -13.45 6.32 -12.09
CA PHE A 355 -12.17 5.90 -12.65
C PHE A 355 -12.20 5.92 -14.17
N HIS A 356 -11.07 6.28 -14.77
CA HIS A 356 -10.88 6.09 -16.20
C HIS A 356 -10.81 4.59 -16.53
N PRO A 357 -11.55 4.10 -17.54
CA PRO A 357 -11.68 2.66 -17.79
C PRO A 357 -10.38 2.00 -18.25
N GLN A 358 -9.43 2.77 -18.80
CA GLN A 358 -8.23 2.23 -19.45
C GLN A 358 -6.90 2.73 -18.85
N THR A 359 -6.93 3.76 -18.00
CA THR A 359 -5.71 4.39 -17.48
C THR A 359 -5.85 4.56 -15.97
N PRO A 360 -4.74 4.65 -15.22
CA PRO A 360 -4.77 4.79 -13.76
C PRO A 360 -5.12 6.24 -13.37
N ILE A 361 -6.23 6.75 -13.89
CA ILE A 361 -6.70 8.11 -13.66
C ILE A 361 -8.02 8.05 -12.90
N LEU A 362 -8.14 8.89 -11.88
CA LEU A 362 -9.38 9.11 -11.14
C LEU A 362 -9.86 10.55 -11.39
N PHE A 363 -11.15 10.70 -11.67
CA PHE A 363 -11.83 11.98 -11.70
C PHE A 363 -12.61 12.17 -10.39
N SER A 364 -12.53 13.35 -9.79
CA SER A 364 -13.34 13.73 -8.62
C SER A 364 -14.08 15.04 -8.86
N ALA A 365 -15.40 15.01 -8.68
CA ALA A 365 -16.25 16.19 -8.71
C ALA A 365 -16.48 16.71 -7.29
N CYS A 366 -16.60 18.03 -7.16
CA CYS A 366 -16.80 18.67 -5.86
C CYS A 366 -17.75 19.86 -5.94
N SER A 367 -18.48 20.09 -4.85
CA SER A 367 -19.31 21.29 -4.65
C SER A 367 -18.52 22.60 -4.69
N ASP A 368 -17.19 22.56 -4.60
CA ASP A 368 -16.31 23.73 -4.78
C ASP A 368 -16.27 24.26 -6.23
N GLY A 369 -17.02 23.63 -7.13
CA GLY A 369 -17.15 24.01 -8.53
C GLY A 369 -16.00 23.51 -9.40
N THR A 370 -15.29 22.47 -8.95
CA THR A 370 -14.18 21.89 -9.70
C THR A 370 -14.33 20.39 -9.90
N VAL A 371 -13.78 19.91 -11.02
CA VAL A 371 -13.49 18.49 -11.24
C VAL A 371 -11.99 18.33 -11.30
N LYS A 372 -11.42 17.46 -10.47
CA LYS A 372 -9.97 17.20 -10.45
C LYS A 372 -9.65 15.87 -11.09
N LEU A 373 -8.47 15.83 -11.71
CA LEU A 373 -7.89 14.68 -12.36
C LEU A 373 -6.66 14.22 -11.58
N TRP A 374 -6.66 12.98 -11.13
CA TRP A 374 -5.60 12.44 -10.31
C TRP A 374 -4.92 11.28 -11.02
N ASP A 375 -3.59 11.31 -11.04
CA ASP A 375 -2.80 10.17 -11.44
C ASP A 375 -2.68 9.23 -10.24
N LEU A 376 -3.38 8.09 -10.30
CA LEU A 376 -3.32 7.08 -9.26
C LEU A 376 -1.97 6.38 -9.21
N ALA A 377 -1.09 6.56 -10.19
CA ALA A 377 0.25 5.98 -10.19
C ALA A 377 1.33 6.92 -9.63
N SER A 378 1.05 8.21 -9.47
CA SER A 378 1.92 9.12 -8.71
C SER A 378 1.28 9.62 -7.42
N GLY A 379 -0.02 9.40 -7.25
CA GLY A 379 -0.82 9.97 -6.19
C GLY A 379 -1.03 11.48 -6.35
N LYS A 380 -0.61 12.09 -7.46
CA LYS A 380 -0.59 13.54 -7.65
C LYS A 380 -1.77 14.04 -8.45
N LEU A 381 -2.20 15.26 -8.12
CA LEU A 381 -3.11 16.05 -8.94
C LEU A 381 -2.47 16.38 -10.30
N MET A 382 -3.09 15.93 -11.40
CA MET A 382 -2.67 16.24 -12.76
C MET A 382 -3.27 17.56 -13.25
N GLN A 383 -4.59 17.70 -13.10
CA GLN A 383 -5.32 18.84 -13.65
C GLN A 383 -6.54 19.17 -12.81
N THR A 384 -6.93 20.44 -12.78
CA THR A 384 -8.21 20.91 -12.22
C THR A 384 -9.01 21.54 -13.35
N LEU A 385 -10.19 21.01 -13.60
CA LEU A 385 -11.20 21.57 -14.50
C LEU A 385 -12.12 22.47 -13.68
N SER A 386 -12.43 23.66 -14.19
CA SER A 386 -13.36 24.60 -13.56
C SER A 386 -14.04 25.47 -14.61
N GLN A 387 -15.26 25.90 -14.30
CA GLN A 387 -16.02 26.86 -15.10
C GLN A 387 -16.75 27.85 -14.18
N PRO A 388 -17.02 29.09 -14.62
CA PRO A 388 -17.74 30.06 -13.80
C PRO A 388 -19.14 29.55 -13.41
N GLY A 389 -19.45 29.56 -12.11
CA GLY A 389 -20.75 29.14 -11.58
C GLY A 389 -21.00 27.62 -11.63
N TRP A 390 -19.99 26.82 -11.98
CA TRP A 390 -20.14 25.38 -12.11
C TRP A 390 -20.37 24.71 -10.75
N GLN A 391 -21.27 23.73 -10.72
CA GLN A 391 -21.58 22.94 -9.53
C GLN A 391 -21.72 21.48 -9.95
N PRO A 392 -20.61 20.75 -10.16
CA PRO A 392 -20.65 19.38 -10.66
C PRO A 392 -21.27 18.45 -9.60
N THR A 393 -22.27 17.68 -10.01
CA THR A 393 -23.11 16.88 -9.10
C THR A 393 -22.85 15.40 -9.23
N ASP A 394 -22.58 14.93 -10.45
CA ASP A 394 -22.25 13.54 -10.73
C ASP A 394 -21.35 13.39 -11.96
N LEU A 395 -20.66 12.26 -12.05
CA LEU A 395 -19.71 11.92 -13.09
C LEU A 395 -20.00 10.55 -13.70
N ALA A 396 -19.88 10.43 -15.01
CA ALA A 396 -19.89 9.15 -15.72
C ALA A 396 -18.87 9.16 -16.85
N ILE A 397 -18.39 7.98 -17.26
CA ILE A 397 -17.52 7.85 -18.43
C ILE A 397 -18.23 7.08 -19.54
N THR A 398 -18.34 7.71 -20.70
CA THR A 398 -18.87 7.14 -21.95
C THR A 398 -17.83 7.42 -23.03
N PRO A 399 -16.81 6.54 -23.21
CA PRO A 399 -15.69 6.82 -24.10
C PRO A 399 -16.16 7.27 -25.49
N PRO A 400 -15.61 8.36 -26.04
CA PRO A 400 -14.39 9.07 -25.59
C PRO A 400 -14.63 10.20 -24.57
N TYR A 401 -15.81 10.28 -23.94
CA TYR A 401 -16.20 11.41 -23.10
C TYR A 401 -16.24 11.11 -21.59
N LEU A 402 -15.77 12.07 -20.81
CA LEU A 402 -16.22 12.28 -19.43
C LEU A 402 -17.52 13.08 -19.48
N VAL A 403 -18.55 12.57 -18.84
CA VAL A 403 -19.85 13.22 -18.68
C VAL A 403 -19.92 13.84 -17.30
N VAL A 404 -20.27 15.12 -17.23
CA VAL A 404 -20.48 15.84 -15.97
C VAL A 404 -21.89 16.41 -15.93
N GLY A 405 -22.68 15.95 -14.96
CA GLY A 405 -23.96 16.56 -14.61
C GLY A 405 -23.73 17.70 -13.62
N ASP A 406 -24.55 18.75 -13.68
CA ASP A 406 -24.44 19.87 -12.75
C ASP A 406 -25.76 20.33 -12.12
N GLY A 407 -25.61 21.19 -11.11
CA GLY A 407 -26.72 21.72 -10.32
C GLY A 407 -27.63 22.68 -11.08
N SER A 408 -27.24 23.12 -12.28
CA SER A 408 -28.04 23.98 -13.15
C SER A 408 -28.82 23.20 -14.21
N GLY A 409 -28.77 21.86 -14.16
CA GLY A 409 -29.45 20.99 -15.12
C GLY A 409 -28.64 20.71 -16.39
N TYR A 410 -27.40 21.19 -16.48
CA TYR A 410 -26.55 20.91 -17.63
C TYR A 410 -25.90 19.54 -17.52
N ILE A 411 -25.74 18.88 -18.66
CA ILE A 411 -24.90 17.70 -18.84
C ILE A 411 -23.82 18.06 -19.85
N THR A 412 -22.56 18.13 -19.39
CA THR A 412 -21.43 18.55 -20.20
C THR A 412 -20.54 17.36 -20.55
N LEU A 413 -20.26 17.18 -21.83
CA LEU A 413 -19.33 16.18 -22.36
C LEU A 413 -17.94 16.79 -22.52
N TRP A 414 -16.97 16.23 -21.84
CA TRP A 414 -15.55 16.57 -21.93
C TRP A 414 -14.82 15.46 -22.68
N GLU A 415 -14.05 15.79 -23.70
CA GLU A 415 -13.21 14.82 -24.41
C GLU A 415 -12.09 14.32 -23.49
N LEU A 416 -11.99 13.01 -23.25
CA LEU A 416 -11.05 12.44 -22.28
C LEU A 416 -9.58 12.70 -22.63
N GLU A 417 -9.23 12.72 -23.91
CA GLU A 417 -7.85 12.93 -24.35
C GLU A 417 -7.37 14.36 -24.16
N ARG A 418 -8.23 15.34 -24.47
CA ARG A 418 -7.87 16.77 -24.46
C ARG A 418 -8.36 17.52 -23.24
N LEU A 419 -9.30 16.92 -22.52
CA LEU A 419 -10.02 17.54 -21.40
C LEU A 419 -10.59 18.90 -21.77
N THR A 420 -11.14 18.99 -22.97
CA THR A 420 -11.88 20.13 -23.48
C THR A 420 -13.36 19.82 -23.57
N VAL A 421 -14.19 20.83 -23.34
CA VAL A 421 -15.64 20.73 -23.52
C VAL A 421 -15.92 20.43 -24.98
N SER A 422 -16.49 19.26 -25.25
CA SER A 422 -17.02 18.89 -26.56
C SER A 422 -18.38 19.53 -26.75
N HIS A 423 -19.33 19.25 -25.85
CA HIS A 423 -20.72 19.72 -25.93
C HIS A 423 -21.33 19.88 -24.53
N SER A 424 -22.40 20.66 -24.44
CA SER A 424 -23.20 20.77 -23.22
C SER A 424 -24.69 20.75 -23.55
N PHE A 425 -25.45 19.97 -22.80
CA PHE A 425 -26.90 19.81 -22.95
C PHE A 425 -27.59 20.53 -21.79
N ASN A 426 -28.38 21.56 -22.09
CA ASN A 426 -29.28 22.18 -21.10
C ASN A 426 -30.71 21.74 -21.37
N GLN A 427 -31.07 20.61 -20.78
CA GLN A 427 -32.30 19.93 -21.15
C GLN A 427 -33.11 19.62 -19.89
N HIS A 428 -32.45 19.21 -18.80
CA HIS A 428 -33.08 19.22 -17.49
C HIS A 428 -33.37 20.66 -17.04
N GLN A 429 -34.47 20.82 -16.30
CA GLN A 429 -34.92 22.13 -15.80
C GLN A 429 -34.50 22.41 -14.36
N ASP A 430 -33.78 21.47 -13.75
CA ASP A 430 -33.30 21.53 -12.37
C ASP A 430 -32.08 20.60 -12.22
N TRP A 431 -31.46 20.63 -11.05
CA TRP A 431 -30.32 19.85 -10.59
C TRP A 431 -30.28 18.41 -11.13
N VAL A 432 -29.20 18.04 -11.82
CA VAL A 432 -28.94 16.65 -12.20
C VAL A 432 -28.56 15.87 -10.94
N SER A 433 -29.41 14.94 -10.52
CA SER A 433 -29.24 14.18 -9.27
C SER A 433 -28.26 13.02 -9.41
N ALA A 434 -28.30 12.30 -10.53
CA ALA A 434 -27.40 11.18 -10.78
C ALA A 434 -27.29 10.86 -12.28
N LEU A 435 -26.19 10.22 -12.65
CA LEU A 435 -25.85 9.73 -13.98
C LEU A 435 -25.52 8.23 -13.92
N ALA A 436 -25.93 7.49 -14.94
CA ALA A 436 -25.52 6.10 -15.13
C ALA A 436 -25.25 5.81 -16.61
N THR A 437 -24.40 4.82 -16.87
CA THR A 437 -23.95 4.48 -18.23
C THR A 437 -23.68 3.00 -18.37
N ASN A 438 -23.88 2.47 -19.58
CA ASN A 438 -23.42 1.15 -20.00
C ASN A 438 -22.27 1.22 -21.05
N GLY A 439 -21.69 2.41 -21.25
CA GLY A 439 -20.65 2.67 -22.24
C GLY A 439 -21.18 3.21 -23.57
N GLU A 440 -22.37 2.78 -23.99
CA GLU A 440 -23.01 3.26 -25.23
C GLU A 440 -24.06 4.34 -24.98
N ARG A 441 -24.82 4.19 -23.89
CA ARG A 441 -25.94 5.05 -23.52
C ARG A 441 -25.69 5.67 -22.16
N LEU A 442 -26.28 6.84 -21.96
CA LEU A 442 -26.28 7.56 -20.70
C LEU A 442 -27.73 7.75 -20.23
N ALA A 443 -27.95 7.58 -18.94
CA ALA A 443 -29.18 7.92 -18.24
C ALA A 443 -28.88 9.03 -17.25
N SER A 444 -29.73 10.05 -17.23
CA SER A 444 -29.65 11.14 -16.27
C SER A 444 -30.98 11.32 -15.57
N ILE A 445 -30.95 11.46 -14.25
CA ILE A 445 -32.12 11.81 -13.46
C ILE A 445 -31.94 13.19 -12.84
N SER A 446 -33.04 13.94 -12.71
CA SER A 446 -33.02 15.31 -12.18
C SER A 446 -34.13 15.55 -11.17
N ARG A 447 -33.94 16.58 -10.35
CA ARG A 447 -34.97 17.13 -9.46
C ARG A 447 -36.19 17.68 -10.20
N ASP A 448 -36.08 17.90 -11.51
CA ASP A 448 -37.20 18.22 -12.41
C ASP A 448 -38.20 17.05 -12.58
N ARG A 449 -37.94 15.92 -11.90
CA ARG A 449 -38.75 14.69 -11.92
C ARG A 449 -38.75 14.00 -13.28
N THR A 450 -37.68 14.17 -14.04
CA THR A 450 -37.48 13.46 -15.30
C THR A 450 -36.24 12.58 -15.27
N LEU A 451 -36.35 11.45 -15.95
CA LEU A 451 -35.24 10.66 -16.43
C LEU A 451 -35.06 10.92 -17.91
N ARG A 452 -33.83 11.13 -18.36
CA ARG A 452 -33.50 11.29 -19.78
C ARG A 452 -32.45 10.29 -20.22
N LEU A 453 -32.65 9.76 -21.42
CA LEU A 453 -31.77 8.77 -22.04
C LEU A 453 -31.08 9.38 -23.25
N TRP A 454 -29.78 9.14 -23.36
CA TRP A 454 -28.93 9.78 -24.35
C TRP A 454 -28.07 8.78 -25.08
N LEU A 455 -27.75 9.10 -26.34
CA LEU A 455 -26.60 8.56 -27.06
C LEU A 455 -25.51 9.64 -27.09
N PRO A 456 -24.51 9.58 -26.20
CA PRO A 456 -23.44 10.57 -26.15
C PRO A 456 -22.68 10.75 -27.48
N PRO A 457 -22.34 9.69 -28.25
CA PRO A 457 -21.67 9.85 -29.54
C PRO A 457 -22.49 10.66 -30.55
N GLU A 458 -23.80 10.42 -30.59
CA GLU A 458 -24.75 11.11 -31.48
C GLU A 458 -25.27 12.43 -30.90
N ARG A 459 -24.98 12.72 -29.63
CA ARG A 459 -25.48 13.89 -28.89
C ARG A 459 -27.01 13.98 -28.90
N ARG A 460 -27.66 12.82 -28.94
CA ARG A 460 -29.10 12.70 -29.17
C ARG A 460 -29.82 12.30 -27.89
N LEU A 461 -30.86 13.06 -27.54
CA LEU A 461 -31.86 12.65 -26.55
C LEU A 461 -32.76 11.58 -27.19
N LEU A 462 -32.78 10.39 -26.61
CA LEU A 462 -33.61 9.27 -27.03
C LEU A 462 -35.01 9.37 -26.45
N GLU A 463 -35.10 9.48 -25.12
CA GLU A 463 -36.36 9.38 -24.38
C GLU A 463 -36.33 10.31 -23.17
N THR A 464 -37.51 10.80 -22.79
CA THR A 464 -37.74 11.52 -21.53
C THR A 464 -38.90 10.85 -20.80
N LEU A 465 -38.64 10.38 -19.59
CA LEU A 465 -39.61 9.68 -18.75
C LEU A 465 -39.92 10.53 -17.51
N ARG A 466 -41.19 10.57 -17.11
CA ARG A 466 -41.59 11.17 -15.83
C ARG A 466 -41.43 10.15 -14.73
N ILE A 467 -40.71 10.53 -13.70
CA ILE A 467 -40.41 9.71 -12.52
C ILE A 467 -40.80 10.47 -11.25
N GLY A 468 -40.81 9.81 -10.10
CA GLY A 468 -40.94 10.50 -8.82
C GLY A 468 -39.61 11.14 -8.38
N PRO A 469 -39.57 11.76 -7.18
CA PRO A 469 -38.34 12.29 -6.59
C PRO A 469 -37.31 11.17 -6.44
N SER A 470 -36.24 11.23 -7.23
CA SER A 470 -35.29 10.13 -7.36
C SER A 470 -33.87 10.54 -7.00
N GLN A 471 -33.12 9.62 -6.41
CA GLN A 471 -31.75 9.84 -5.91
C GLN A 471 -30.73 8.86 -6.51
N GLY A 472 -31.19 7.79 -7.17
CA GLY A 472 -30.30 6.80 -7.78
C GLY A 472 -30.84 6.31 -9.12
N VAL A 473 -29.91 6.01 -10.03
CA VAL A 473 -30.20 5.44 -11.35
C VAL A 473 -29.12 4.41 -11.71
N ALA A 474 -29.50 3.35 -12.41
CA ALA A 474 -28.58 2.38 -12.99
C ALA A 474 -29.07 1.95 -14.38
N ILE A 475 -28.16 1.60 -15.28
CA ILE A 475 -28.47 1.02 -16.59
C ILE A 475 -27.99 -0.42 -16.60
N HIS A 476 -28.81 -1.31 -17.14
CA HIS A 476 -28.40 -2.67 -17.44
C HIS A 476 -27.20 -2.68 -18.42
N PRO A 477 -26.19 -3.55 -18.28
CA PRO A 477 -25.01 -3.59 -19.14
C PRO A 477 -25.36 -3.70 -20.64
N GLU A 478 -26.30 -4.58 -20.99
CA GLU A 478 -26.79 -4.73 -22.38
C GLU A 478 -27.67 -3.55 -22.86
N GLY A 479 -27.98 -2.58 -22.00
CA GLY A 479 -28.78 -1.41 -22.35
C GLY A 479 -30.27 -1.69 -22.55
N GLU A 480 -30.77 -2.82 -22.06
CA GLU A 480 -32.17 -3.25 -22.19
C GLU A 480 -33.11 -2.59 -21.17
N TYR A 481 -32.60 -2.25 -19.98
CA TYR A 481 -33.39 -1.72 -18.86
C TYR A 481 -32.69 -0.58 -18.14
N VAL A 482 -33.50 0.28 -17.55
CA VAL A 482 -33.08 1.32 -16.58
C VAL A 482 -33.77 1.09 -15.26
N ILE A 483 -33.00 1.20 -14.18
CA ILE A 483 -33.46 1.04 -12.81
C ILE A 483 -33.42 2.40 -12.14
N VAL A 484 -34.51 2.80 -11.50
CA VAL A 484 -34.65 4.10 -10.84
C VAL A 484 -35.14 3.91 -9.41
N GLY A 485 -34.45 4.55 -8.47
CA GLY A 485 -34.86 4.61 -7.07
C GLY A 485 -35.61 5.92 -6.83
N SER A 486 -36.92 5.84 -6.65
CA SER A 486 -37.83 6.98 -6.48
C SER A 486 -38.58 6.87 -5.15
N GLY A 487 -38.33 7.80 -4.22
CA GLY A 487 -38.88 7.69 -2.87
C GLY A 487 -38.40 6.40 -2.21
N SER A 488 -39.32 5.50 -1.88
CA SER A 488 -38.99 4.17 -1.33
C SER A 488 -39.11 3.03 -2.35
N ASP A 489 -39.48 3.33 -3.59
CA ASP A 489 -39.72 2.34 -4.64
C ASP A 489 -38.54 2.25 -5.62
N VAL A 490 -38.22 1.02 -6.04
CA VAL A 490 -37.30 0.76 -7.15
C VAL A 490 -38.12 0.30 -8.35
N ASP A 491 -38.11 1.10 -9.41
CA ASP A 491 -38.81 0.80 -10.65
C ASP A 491 -37.83 0.47 -11.77
N VAL A 492 -38.19 -0.51 -12.60
CA VAL A 492 -37.44 -0.95 -13.77
C VAL A 492 -38.23 -0.61 -15.02
N TRP A 493 -37.56 0.04 -15.97
CA TRP A 493 -38.13 0.50 -17.23
C TRP A 493 -37.44 -0.21 -18.39
N GLN A 494 -38.23 -0.79 -19.28
CA GLN A 494 -37.71 -1.39 -20.51
C GLN A 494 -37.45 -0.31 -21.55
N MET A 495 -36.26 -0.33 -22.13
CA MET A 495 -35.81 0.65 -23.11
C MET A 495 -36.52 0.46 -24.46
N GLY A 496 -36.97 1.55 -25.10
CA GLY A 496 -37.74 1.49 -26.35
C GLY A 496 -39.22 1.15 -26.18
N ASN A 497 -39.65 0.78 -24.98
CA ASN A 497 -41.06 0.65 -24.61
C ASN A 497 -41.33 1.18 -23.19
N PRO A 498 -41.21 2.49 -22.98
CA PRO A 498 -41.33 3.06 -21.64
C PRO A 498 -42.73 2.95 -21.01
N ALA A 499 -43.75 2.52 -21.75
CA ALA A 499 -45.07 2.27 -21.17
C ALA A 499 -45.10 1.06 -20.22
N THR A 500 -44.04 0.24 -20.18
CA THR A 500 -43.92 -0.95 -19.33
C THR A 500 -42.90 -0.73 -18.21
N SER A 501 -43.26 0.09 -17.21
CA SER A 501 -42.53 0.11 -15.95
C SER A 501 -43.03 -1.01 -15.03
N GLN A 502 -42.10 -1.62 -14.30
CA GLN A 502 -42.41 -2.62 -13.28
C GLN A 502 -41.70 -2.26 -11.99
N ARG A 503 -42.43 -2.33 -10.88
CA ARG A 503 -41.83 -2.19 -9.55
C ARG A 503 -41.06 -3.45 -9.22
N LEU A 504 -39.76 -3.32 -8.99
CA LEU A 504 -38.88 -4.42 -8.62
C LEU A 504 -38.98 -4.72 -7.13
N CYS A 505 -38.88 -3.69 -6.30
CA CYS A 505 -39.01 -3.79 -4.85
C CYS A 505 -39.43 -2.44 -4.24
N SER A 506 -39.81 -2.48 -2.97
CA SER A 506 -40.13 -1.31 -2.16
C SER A 506 -39.43 -1.45 -0.82
N ALA A 507 -38.71 -0.41 -0.41
CA ALA A 507 -38.09 -0.30 0.90
C ALA A 507 -39.06 0.41 1.87
N GLU A 508 -38.90 0.19 3.18
CA GLU A 508 -39.67 0.93 4.19
C GLU A 508 -39.19 2.39 4.30
N GLU A 509 -37.89 2.60 4.09
CA GLU A 509 -37.22 3.90 4.18
C GLU A 509 -36.87 4.44 2.80
N GLY A 510 -36.70 5.76 2.70
CA GLY A 510 -36.35 6.42 1.44
C GLY A 510 -35.01 5.93 0.88
N ILE A 511 -34.98 5.66 -0.42
CA ILE A 511 -33.79 5.23 -1.16
C ILE A 511 -32.85 6.44 -1.34
N THR A 512 -31.58 6.22 -1.00
CA THR A 512 -30.55 7.25 -1.10
C THR A 512 -29.59 7.00 -2.26
N THR A 513 -29.38 5.74 -2.65
CA THR A 513 -28.42 5.36 -3.69
C THR A 513 -28.69 3.94 -4.21
N LEU A 514 -28.22 3.65 -5.43
CA LEU A 514 -28.36 2.36 -6.11
C LEU A 514 -27.02 1.95 -6.75
N ALA A 515 -26.70 0.67 -6.74
CA ALA A 515 -25.60 0.10 -7.53
C ALA A 515 -25.99 -1.27 -8.10
N LEU A 516 -25.92 -1.40 -9.43
CA LEU A 516 -26.16 -2.66 -10.14
C LEU A 516 -24.83 -3.42 -10.32
N SER A 517 -24.84 -4.73 -10.11
CA SER A 517 -23.66 -5.56 -10.41
C SER A 517 -23.36 -5.57 -11.91
N PRO A 518 -22.08 -5.72 -12.32
CA PRO A 518 -21.72 -5.77 -13.75
C PRO A 518 -22.37 -6.90 -14.54
N ASP A 519 -22.78 -7.99 -13.87
CA ASP A 519 -23.52 -9.10 -14.49
C ASP A 519 -25.05 -8.91 -14.43
N ALA A 520 -25.51 -7.77 -13.91
CA ALA A 520 -26.91 -7.41 -13.67
C ALA A 520 -27.73 -8.37 -12.80
N ARG A 521 -27.08 -9.32 -12.12
CA ARG A 521 -27.78 -10.31 -11.29
C ARG A 521 -28.23 -9.75 -9.96
N LEU A 522 -27.56 -8.72 -9.46
CA LEU A 522 -27.77 -8.21 -8.11
C LEU A 522 -27.83 -6.68 -8.12
N LEU A 523 -28.82 -6.15 -7.41
CA LEU A 523 -28.99 -4.72 -7.18
C LEU A 523 -28.79 -4.42 -5.70
N ALA A 524 -27.82 -3.56 -5.37
CA ALA A 524 -27.65 -3.03 -4.03
C ALA A 524 -28.41 -1.71 -3.90
N VAL A 525 -29.21 -1.60 -2.84
CA VAL A 525 -30.06 -0.44 -2.53
C VAL A 525 -29.65 0.12 -1.17
N GLY A 526 -29.12 1.33 -1.17
CA GLY A 526 -28.90 2.11 0.05
C GLY A 526 -30.16 2.86 0.43
N THR A 527 -30.50 2.84 1.71
CA THR A 527 -31.69 3.53 2.25
C THR A 527 -31.29 4.50 3.35
N GLY A 528 -32.19 5.43 3.70
CA GLY A 528 -32.05 6.29 4.86
C GLY A 528 -32.07 5.53 6.20
N GLY A 529 -32.50 4.27 6.19
CA GLY A 529 -32.40 3.37 7.32
C GLY A 529 -31.02 2.73 7.49
N ASN A 530 -30.90 1.87 8.49
CA ASN A 530 -29.63 1.32 8.95
C ASN A 530 -29.17 0.07 8.18
N ALA A 531 -29.48 -0.03 6.89
CA ALA A 531 -29.11 -1.19 6.09
C ALA A 531 -28.96 -0.91 4.59
N VAL A 532 -28.08 -1.69 3.96
CA VAL A 532 -28.06 -1.91 2.51
C VAL A 532 -28.81 -3.19 2.22
N ARG A 533 -29.79 -3.15 1.31
CA ARG A 533 -30.52 -4.34 0.86
C ARG A 533 -30.04 -4.76 -0.52
N VAL A 534 -29.79 -6.05 -0.69
CA VAL A 534 -29.37 -6.64 -1.96
C VAL A 534 -30.54 -7.44 -2.52
N TYR A 535 -30.93 -7.11 -3.75
CA TYR A 535 -32.03 -7.76 -4.47
C TYR A 535 -31.50 -8.55 -5.66
N GLU A 536 -32.14 -9.66 -5.97
CA GLU A 536 -31.91 -10.37 -7.23
C GLU A 536 -32.57 -9.61 -8.39
N GLY A 537 -31.79 -9.28 -9.42
CA GLY A 537 -32.21 -8.41 -10.52
C GLY A 537 -33.38 -8.95 -11.35
N ALA A 538 -33.48 -10.28 -11.52
CA ALA A 538 -34.53 -10.90 -12.32
C ALA A 538 -35.88 -11.05 -11.58
N SER A 539 -35.83 -11.27 -10.26
CA SER A 539 -37.03 -11.59 -9.47
C SER A 539 -37.48 -10.46 -8.55
N GLY A 540 -36.60 -9.50 -8.26
CA GLY A 540 -36.82 -8.45 -7.26
C GLY A 540 -36.83 -8.96 -5.83
N GLN A 541 -36.47 -10.23 -5.58
CA GLN A 541 -36.43 -10.77 -4.22
C GLN A 541 -35.23 -10.24 -3.45
N CYS A 542 -35.48 -9.84 -2.20
CA CYS A 542 -34.40 -9.49 -1.27
C CYS A 542 -33.63 -10.76 -0.89
N VAL A 543 -32.35 -10.81 -1.25
CA VAL A 543 -31.46 -11.96 -1.01
C VAL A 543 -30.51 -11.73 0.16
N SER A 544 -30.28 -10.47 0.55
CA SER A 544 -29.43 -10.13 1.69
C SER A 544 -29.77 -8.75 2.27
N GLU A 545 -29.57 -8.60 3.57
CA GLU A 545 -29.64 -7.32 4.30
C GLU A 545 -28.34 -7.12 5.07
N LEU A 546 -27.64 -6.02 4.79
CA LEU A 546 -26.34 -5.69 5.35
C LEU A 546 -26.51 -4.56 6.35
N ALA A 547 -26.48 -4.91 7.63
CA ALA A 547 -26.70 -3.96 8.72
C ALA A 547 -25.57 -2.93 8.82
N GLN A 548 -25.94 -1.67 8.97
CA GLN A 548 -25.06 -0.53 9.21
C GLN A 548 -25.51 0.22 10.47
N GLY A 549 -24.68 1.15 10.95
CA GLY A 549 -25.04 1.94 12.14
C GLY A 549 -26.11 2.99 11.85
N TRP A 550 -26.06 3.59 10.66
CA TRP A 550 -26.91 4.73 10.26
C TRP A 550 -27.25 4.69 8.76
N GLY A 551 -27.99 5.70 8.30
CA GLY A 551 -28.42 5.88 6.91
C GLY A 551 -27.26 5.79 5.90
N VAL A 552 -27.50 5.06 4.81
CA VAL A 552 -26.51 4.81 3.76
C VAL A 552 -26.36 6.07 2.88
N VAL A 553 -25.12 6.46 2.60
CA VAL A 553 -24.80 7.66 1.81
C VAL A 553 -24.43 7.31 0.37
N ALA A 554 -23.55 6.32 0.18
CA ALA A 554 -23.13 5.86 -1.14
C ALA A 554 -22.93 4.34 -1.14
N VAL A 555 -23.15 3.71 -2.29
CA VAL A 555 -22.91 2.28 -2.51
C VAL A 555 -22.22 2.10 -3.85
N VAL A 556 -21.27 1.17 -3.91
CA VAL A 556 -20.63 0.73 -5.14
C VAL A 556 -20.45 -0.79 -5.11
N PHE A 557 -20.52 -1.43 -6.28
CA PHE A 557 -20.57 -2.87 -6.38
C PHE A 557 -19.91 -3.40 -7.67
N ASP A 558 -19.00 -4.38 -7.54
CA ASP A 558 -18.34 -5.05 -8.68
C ASP A 558 -18.83 -6.50 -8.94
N GLY A 559 -19.83 -6.97 -8.17
CA GLY A 559 -20.37 -8.34 -8.22
C GLY A 559 -19.85 -9.28 -7.12
N HIS A 560 -18.64 -9.06 -6.62
CA HIS A 560 -18.00 -9.86 -5.55
C HIS A 560 -17.78 -9.06 -4.26
N THR A 561 -17.58 -7.76 -4.40
CA THR A 561 -17.27 -6.80 -3.35
C THR A 561 -18.29 -5.67 -3.41
N LEU A 562 -19.04 -5.49 -2.33
CA LEU A 562 -19.95 -4.37 -2.16
C LEU A 562 -19.33 -3.41 -1.14
N VAL A 563 -19.26 -2.12 -1.46
CA VAL A 563 -18.80 -1.11 -0.52
C VAL A 563 -19.93 -0.15 -0.23
N SER A 564 -20.12 0.18 1.04
CA SER A 564 -21.18 1.07 1.49
C SER A 564 -20.65 2.07 2.51
N SER A 565 -20.98 3.34 2.32
CA SER A 565 -20.71 4.39 3.31
C SER A 565 -21.99 4.79 4.04
N SER A 566 -21.84 5.23 5.29
CA SER A 566 -22.93 5.59 6.19
C SER A 566 -22.71 6.98 6.82
N GLN A 567 -23.80 7.59 7.30
CA GLN A 567 -23.77 8.89 7.97
C GLN A 567 -22.98 8.88 9.30
N ASP A 568 -22.75 7.72 9.89
CA ASP A 568 -21.92 7.52 11.08
C ASP A 568 -20.42 7.51 10.82
N GLU A 569 -20.01 8.02 9.66
CA GLU A 569 -18.60 8.11 9.24
C GLU A 569 -17.95 6.75 8.96
N THR A 570 -18.73 5.66 8.96
CA THR A 570 -18.23 4.34 8.62
C THR A 570 -18.36 4.06 7.12
N THR A 571 -17.30 3.48 6.55
CA THR A 571 -17.34 2.84 5.23
C THR A 571 -17.00 1.38 5.39
N THR A 572 -17.94 0.50 5.04
CA THR A 572 -17.78 -0.95 5.18
C THR A 572 -17.62 -1.60 3.81
N VAL A 573 -16.59 -2.44 3.69
CA VAL A 573 -16.34 -3.30 2.53
C VAL A 573 -16.88 -4.69 2.85
N TRP A 574 -17.81 -5.17 2.04
CA TRP A 574 -18.46 -6.45 2.18
C TRP A 574 -17.97 -7.39 1.09
N GLN A 575 -17.50 -8.57 1.49
CA GLN A 575 -17.09 -9.62 0.56
C GLN A 575 -18.15 -10.70 0.49
N ARG A 576 -18.48 -11.12 -0.73
CA ARG A 576 -19.37 -12.24 -0.99
C ARG A 576 -18.64 -13.56 -0.78
N THR A 577 -19.14 -14.42 0.11
CA THR A 577 -18.63 -15.80 0.24
C THR A 577 -19.47 -16.77 -0.59
N PRO A 578 -18.85 -17.62 -1.43
CA PRO A 578 -19.52 -18.81 -1.94
C PRO A 578 -19.79 -19.75 -0.76
N ARG A 579 -20.96 -20.40 -0.70
CA ARG A 579 -21.17 -21.49 0.27
C ARG A 579 -20.11 -22.57 0.02
N ASP A 580 -19.39 -22.95 1.08
CA ASP A 580 -18.77 -24.27 1.15
C ASP A 580 -19.84 -25.32 0.84
N ARG A 581 -19.52 -26.25 -0.06
CA ARG A 581 -20.30 -27.48 -0.17
C ARG A 581 -20.30 -28.12 1.22
N PRO A 582 -21.46 -28.49 1.79
CA PRO A 582 -21.44 -29.35 2.96
C PRO A 582 -20.67 -30.62 2.57
N THR A 583 -19.60 -30.86 3.30
CA THR A 583 -18.84 -32.10 3.31
C THR A 583 -19.82 -33.27 3.37
N ARG A 584 -19.71 -34.20 2.42
CA ARG A 584 -20.26 -35.54 2.61
C ARG A 584 -19.59 -36.10 3.87
N MET A 585 -20.33 -36.16 4.97
CA MET A 585 -19.98 -36.99 6.12
C MET A 585 -20.19 -38.47 5.73
N PRO A 586 -19.39 -39.39 6.30
CA PRO A 586 -19.14 -40.74 5.77
C PRO A 586 -20.36 -41.65 5.71
#